data_AF-A0A653D244-F1
#
_entry.id   AF-A0A653D244-F1
#
_cell.length_a   1.000
_cell.length_b   1.000
_cell.length_c   1.000
_cell.angle_alpha   90.00
_cell.angle_beta   90.00
_cell.angle_gamma   90.00
#
_symmetry.space_group_name_H-M   'P 1'
#
loop_
_entity.id
_entity.type
_entity.pdbx_description
1 polymer ?
#
loop_
_entity_poly.entity_id
_entity_poly.type
_entity_poly.pdbx_seq_one_letter_code
_entity_poly.pdbx_strand_id
1 'polypeptide(L)'
;MATKNVRWMFNFTKWNPTMSDILLASSCIQKEEKERLSRFVFKKDLKASLIGHLMARKYVSQISGGKYNQIRFVRDERGKPVVEDDITVHFNISHQGDFTVFAGENSDTMLGIDVMKLEYTGGRDLNEFFRIMDRQFSSQEWQEIKGAGDKKEQERMFCRSVTK
;
A
#
# COMPACT_ATOMS: atom_id res chain seq x y z
N MET A 1 22.96 -10.51 -12.15
CA MET A 1 22.63 -10.34 -10.72
C MET A 1 21.33 -11.09 -10.45
N ALA A 2 21.19 -11.82 -9.34
CA ALA A 2 19.95 -12.53 -9.05
C ALA A 2 18.77 -11.55 -8.95
N THR A 3 17.66 -11.84 -9.62
CA THR A 3 16.41 -11.11 -9.46
C THR A 3 15.95 -11.23 -8.02
N LYS A 4 15.82 -10.09 -7.34
CA LYS A 4 15.31 -10.02 -5.96
C LYS A 4 13.94 -9.40 -6.03
N ASN A 5 12.99 -10.22 -6.44
CA ASN A 5 11.59 -9.86 -6.44
C ASN A 5 11.04 -10.13 -5.04
N VAL A 6 10.30 -9.17 -4.50
CA VAL A 6 9.78 -9.28 -3.13
C VAL A 6 8.29 -9.02 -3.10
N ARG A 7 7.62 -9.75 -2.22
CA ARG A 7 6.22 -9.53 -1.81
C ARG A 7 6.21 -9.59 -0.29
N TRP A 8 6.12 -8.42 0.33
CA TRP A 8 6.12 -8.29 1.78
C TRP A 8 4.77 -7.84 2.28
N MET A 9 4.45 -8.29 3.49
CA MET A 9 3.28 -7.87 4.23
C MET A 9 3.71 -7.66 5.67
N PHE A 10 3.15 -6.63 6.31
CA PHE A 10 3.39 -6.36 7.71
C PHE A 10 2.08 -5.97 8.39
N ASN A 11 1.80 -6.64 9.52
CA ASN A 11 0.66 -6.35 10.34
C ASN A 11 0.98 -5.18 11.29
N PHE A 12 0.60 -3.96 10.90
CA PHE A 12 0.93 -2.76 11.67
C PHE A 12 0.02 -2.55 12.89
N THR A 13 -1.13 -3.25 12.98
CA THR A 13 -2.00 -3.17 14.16
C THR A 13 -1.47 -4.00 15.32
N LYS A 14 -0.84 -5.14 15.03
CA LYS A 14 -0.09 -5.94 16.00
C LYS A 14 1.27 -5.36 16.39
N TRP A 15 1.78 -4.39 15.62
CA TRP A 15 2.99 -3.65 15.99
C TRP A 15 2.66 -2.62 17.08
N ASN A 16 3.22 -2.86 18.28
CA ASN A 16 3.07 -2.02 19.46
C ASN A 16 4.42 -1.39 19.87
N PRO A 17 4.95 -0.43 19.08
CA PRO A 17 6.25 0.19 19.32
C PRO A 17 6.23 1.12 20.55
N THR A 18 7.36 1.20 21.23
CA THR A 18 7.63 2.27 22.20
C THR A 18 7.85 3.61 21.48
N MET A 19 7.90 4.71 22.24
CA MET A 19 8.23 6.01 21.65
C MET A 19 9.64 6.01 21.03
N SER A 20 10.60 5.35 21.67
CA SER A 20 11.96 5.20 21.14
C SER A 20 11.98 4.45 19.82
N ASP A 21 11.17 3.39 19.68
CA ASP A 21 11.04 2.64 18.43
C ASP A 21 10.46 3.52 17.31
N ILE A 22 9.44 4.33 17.62
CA ILE A 22 8.86 5.28 16.65
C ILE A 22 9.86 6.35 16.26
N LEU A 23 10.64 6.89 17.20
CA LEU A 23 11.67 7.89 16.92
C LEU A 23 12.78 7.30 16.03
N LEU A 24 13.23 6.07 16.32
CA LEU A 24 14.20 5.36 15.50
C LEU A 24 13.64 5.06 14.10
N ALA A 25 12.43 4.52 14.01
CA ALA A 25 11.76 4.24 12.74
C ALA A 25 11.57 5.52 11.91
N SER A 26 11.20 6.62 12.56
CA SER A 26 11.05 7.92 11.91
C SER A 26 12.41 8.43 11.44
N SER A 27 13.49 8.26 12.21
CA SER A 27 14.83 8.76 11.81
C SER A 27 15.32 8.14 10.50
N CYS A 28 14.87 6.92 10.17
CA CYS A 28 15.16 6.17 8.95
C CYS A 28 14.49 6.69 7.68
N ILE A 29 13.55 7.65 7.75
CA ILE A 29 12.87 8.21 6.56
C ILE A 29 13.31 9.66 6.28
N GLN A 30 13.10 10.09 5.03
CA GLN A 30 13.39 11.44 4.54
C GLN A 30 12.59 12.51 5.29
N LYS A 31 13.14 13.71 5.39
CA LYS A 31 12.55 14.82 6.17
C LYS A 31 11.16 15.19 5.64
N GLU A 32 11.01 15.21 4.32
CA GLU A 32 9.77 15.49 3.62
C GLU A 32 8.69 14.47 3.99
N GLU A 33 9.07 13.19 4.14
CA GLU A 33 8.13 12.14 4.55
C GLU A 33 7.80 12.23 6.05
N LYS A 34 8.75 12.63 6.92
CA LYS A 34 8.44 12.91 8.34
C LYS A 34 7.38 14.00 8.46
N GLU A 35 7.50 15.07 7.69
CA GLU A 35 6.56 16.20 7.68
C GLU A 35 5.20 15.85 7.07
N ARG A 36 5.14 14.88 6.15
CA ARG A 36 3.87 14.35 5.64
C ARG A 36 3.20 13.46 6.67
N LEU A 37 3.97 12.54 7.27
CA LEU A 37 3.47 11.58 8.24
C LEU A 37 3.01 12.27 9.53
N SER A 38 3.64 13.39 9.92
CA SER A 38 3.22 14.16 11.11
C SER A 38 1.83 14.79 10.98
N ARG A 39 1.25 14.85 9.77
CA ARG A 39 -0.10 15.39 9.52
C ARG A 39 -1.21 14.35 9.75
N PHE A 40 -0.88 13.08 9.94
CA PHE A 40 -1.88 12.07 10.25
C PHE A 40 -2.50 12.30 11.62
N VAL A 41 -3.83 12.36 11.67
CA VAL A 41 -4.59 12.48 12.92
C VAL A 41 -4.59 11.16 13.69
N PHE A 42 -4.70 10.03 12.99
CA PHE A 42 -4.80 8.71 13.60
C PHE A 42 -3.46 7.98 13.60
N LYS A 43 -3.07 7.44 14.76
CA LYS A 43 -1.83 6.64 14.93
C LYS A 43 -1.78 5.44 13.98
N LYS A 44 -2.94 4.86 13.64
CA LYS A 44 -3.07 3.77 12.67
C LYS A 44 -2.47 4.15 11.32
N ASP A 45 -2.86 5.31 10.78
CA ASP A 45 -2.48 5.74 9.43
C ASP A 45 -1.00 6.15 9.40
N LEU A 46 -0.53 6.77 10.49
CA LEU A 46 0.90 7.02 10.74
C LEU A 46 1.70 5.72 10.67
N LYS A 47 1.31 4.69 11.44
CA LYS A 47 2.01 3.39 11.47
C LYS A 47 2.01 2.72 10.10
N ALA A 48 0.86 2.65 9.44
CA ALA A 48 0.70 2.04 8.13
C ALA A 48 1.62 2.69 7.08
N SER A 49 1.63 4.02 7.04
CA SER A 49 2.47 4.82 6.14
C SER A 49 3.96 4.68 6.47
N LEU A 50 4.33 4.74 7.75
CA LEU A 50 5.72 4.62 8.18
C LEU A 50 6.32 3.27 7.77
N ILE A 51 5.59 2.18 7.99
CA ILE A 51 6.02 0.84 7.58
C ILE A 51 6.23 0.76 6.05
N GLY A 52 5.35 1.37 5.26
CA GLY A 52 5.51 1.43 3.80
C GLY A 52 6.82 2.07 3.37
N HIS A 53 7.18 3.21 3.97
CA HIS A 53 8.44 3.90 3.69
C HIS A 53 9.67 3.08 4.12
N LEU A 54 9.59 2.41 5.27
CA LEU A 54 10.67 1.54 5.75
C LEU A 54 10.88 0.32 4.85
N MET A 55 9.79 -0.27 4.35
CA MET A 55 9.83 -1.35 3.36
C MET A 55 10.49 -0.90 2.06
N ALA A 56 10.09 0.26 1.51
CA ALA A 56 10.70 0.79 0.30
C ALA A 56 12.21 0.99 0.47
N ARG A 57 12.62 1.65 1.55
CA ARG A 57 14.05 1.91 1.83
C ARG A 57 14.84 0.63 2.07
N LYS A 58 14.27 -0.35 2.80
CA LYS A 58 14.87 -1.69 2.96
C LYS A 58 15.07 -2.36 1.61
N TYR A 59 14.05 -2.36 0.74
CA TYR A 59 14.12 -2.99 -0.57
C TYR A 59 15.21 -2.37 -1.43
N VAL A 60 15.20 -1.05 -1.57
CA VAL A 60 16.18 -0.32 -2.37
C VAL A 60 17.61 -0.54 -1.85
N SER A 61 17.80 -0.57 -0.53
CA SER A 61 19.11 -0.89 0.06
C SER A 61 19.60 -2.29 -0.31
N GLN A 62 18.69 -3.28 -0.36
CA GLN A 62 19.02 -4.66 -0.71
C GLN A 62 19.33 -4.87 -2.20
N ILE A 63 18.82 -3.99 -3.08
CA ILE A 63 19.06 -4.03 -4.52
C ILE A 63 20.30 -3.24 -4.91
N SER A 64 20.39 -1.98 -4.48
CA SER A 64 21.49 -1.07 -4.84
C SER A 64 22.83 -1.44 -4.20
N GLY A 65 22.82 -2.19 -3.08
CA GLY A 65 24.00 -2.38 -2.24
C GLY A 65 24.51 -1.09 -1.58
N GLY A 66 23.81 0.02 -1.77
CA GLY A 66 24.15 1.33 -1.23
C GLY A 66 23.86 1.45 0.26
N LYS A 67 24.45 2.47 0.89
CA LYS A 67 24.22 2.76 2.31
C LYS A 67 22.79 3.22 2.52
N TYR A 68 22.14 2.69 3.55
CA TYR A 68 20.74 2.97 3.88
C TYR A 68 20.41 4.48 4.01
N ASN A 69 21.38 5.29 4.47
CA ASN A 69 21.25 6.73 4.66
C ASN A 69 21.49 7.57 3.39
N GLN A 70 22.02 6.97 2.31
CA GLN A 70 22.26 7.65 1.03
C GLN A 70 21.09 7.50 0.06
N ILE A 71 20.17 6.55 0.31
CA ILE A 71 19.00 6.32 -0.55
C ILE A 71 18.10 7.56 -0.53
N ARG A 72 17.82 8.08 -1.73
CA ARG A 72 16.92 9.20 -1.94
C ARG A 72 15.72 8.78 -2.77
N PHE A 73 14.55 9.05 -2.24
CA PHE A 73 13.28 8.95 -2.94
C PHE A 73 12.85 10.34 -3.37
N VAL A 74 12.39 10.45 -4.61
CA VAL A 74 11.66 11.61 -5.13
C VAL A 74 10.24 11.17 -5.45
N ARG A 75 9.35 12.12 -5.73
CA ARG A 75 7.98 11.80 -6.16
C ARG A 75 7.81 12.21 -7.61
N ASP A 76 7.16 11.34 -8.38
CA ASP A 76 6.75 11.67 -9.74
C ASP A 76 5.60 12.70 -9.74
N GLU A 77 5.17 13.11 -10.93
CA GLU A 77 4.06 14.06 -11.14
C GLU A 77 2.73 13.59 -10.52
N ARG A 78 2.56 12.29 -10.30
CA ARG A 78 1.38 11.65 -9.69
C ARG A 78 1.56 11.45 -8.18
N GLY A 79 2.69 11.89 -7.63
CA GLY A 79 3.03 11.75 -6.23
C GLY A 79 3.56 10.37 -5.83
N LYS A 80 3.83 9.45 -6.77
CA LYS A 80 4.37 8.12 -6.46
C LYS A 80 5.85 8.23 -6.08
N PRO A 81 6.29 7.61 -4.98
CA PRO A 81 7.70 7.59 -4.62
C PRO A 81 8.50 6.74 -5.62
N VAL A 82 9.57 7.30 -6.16
CA VAL A 82 10.54 6.67 -7.06
C VAL A 82 11.96 6.91 -6.54
N VAL A 83 12.90 6.03 -6.89
CA VAL A 83 14.30 6.19 -6.48
C VAL A 83 14.96 7.23 -7.39
N GLU A 84 15.78 8.12 -6.82
CA GLU A 84 16.51 9.16 -7.58
C GLU A 84 17.71 8.58 -8.36
N ASP A 85 18.31 7.50 -7.86
CA ASP A 85 19.46 6.83 -8.48
C ASP A 85 19.07 6.10 -9.78
N ASP A 86 20.05 5.98 -10.70
CA ASP A 86 19.94 5.24 -11.96
C ASP A 86 19.96 3.72 -11.74
N ILE A 87 18.97 3.22 -11.01
CA ILE A 87 18.74 1.80 -10.76
C ILE A 87 17.37 1.38 -11.30
N THR A 88 17.34 0.26 -12.03
CA THR A 88 16.08 -0.35 -12.47
C THR A 88 15.37 -0.99 -11.28
N VAL A 89 14.54 -0.20 -10.61
CA VAL A 89 13.73 -0.62 -9.47
C VAL A 89 12.32 -0.05 -9.60
N HIS A 90 11.34 -0.94 -9.59
CA HIS A 90 9.95 -0.57 -9.46
C HIS A 90 9.41 -1.15 -8.16
N PHE A 91 8.57 -0.37 -7.48
CA PHE A 91 7.83 -0.86 -6.32
C PHE A 91 6.45 -0.23 -6.23
N ASN A 92 5.60 -0.85 -5.42
CA ASN A 92 4.27 -0.37 -5.10
C ASN A 92 3.93 -0.75 -3.66
N ILE A 93 3.14 0.10 -2.99
CA ILE A 93 2.73 -0.04 -1.60
C ILE A 93 1.24 0.21 -1.53
N SER A 94 0.53 -0.65 -0.80
CA SER A 94 -0.83 -0.38 -0.37
C SER A 94 -0.98 -0.69 1.12
N HIS A 95 -1.95 -0.06 1.77
CA HIS A 95 -2.27 -0.37 3.15
C HIS A 95 -3.78 -0.21 3.42
N GLN A 96 -4.37 -1.22 4.04
CA GLN A 96 -5.76 -1.16 4.50
C GLN A 96 -5.98 -2.17 5.61
N GLY A 97 -6.96 -1.90 6.47
CA GLY A 97 -7.27 -2.75 7.61
C GLY A 97 -6.09 -2.81 8.58
N ASP A 98 -5.46 -3.97 8.65
CA ASP A 98 -4.37 -4.28 9.58
C ASP A 98 -2.98 -4.33 8.92
N PHE A 99 -2.92 -4.26 7.58
CA PHE A 99 -1.73 -4.63 6.82
C PHE A 99 -1.24 -3.51 5.92
N THR A 100 0.08 -3.35 5.90
CA THR A 100 0.80 -2.68 4.82
C THR A 100 1.42 -3.78 3.95
N VAL A 101 1.17 -3.73 2.65
CA VAL A 101 1.74 -4.64 1.66
C VAL A 101 2.70 -3.89 0.74
N PHE A 102 3.75 -4.59 0.33
CA PHE A 102 4.81 -4.05 -0.53
C PHE A 102 5.14 -5.07 -1.61
N ALA A 103 5.22 -4.61 -2.85
CA ALA A 103 5.78 -5.38 -3.95
C ALA A 103 6.95 -4.61 -4.55
N GLY A 104 8.03 -5.33 -4.88
CA GLY A 104 9.21 -4.77 -5.52
C GLY A 104 9.75 -5.70 -6.59
N GLU A 105 10.14 -5.11 -7.71
CA GLU A 105 10.76 -5.75 -8.88
C GLU A 105 12.03 -4.97 -9.26
N ASN A 106 13.10 -5.69 -9.63
CA ASN A 106 14.35 -5.09 -10.12
C ASN A 106 14.54 -5.34 -11.63
N SER A 107 13.44 -5.27 -12.37
CA SER A 107 13.34 -5.34 -13.83
C SER A 107 12.43 -4.22 -14.31
N ASP A 108 12.35 -3.98 -15.63
CA ASP A 108 11.44 -2.98 -16.23
C ASP A 108 9.94 -3.37 -16.16
N THR A 109 9.60 -4.33 -15.29
CA THR A 109 8.22 -4.75 -15.08
C THR A 109 7.49 -3.76 -14.19
N MET A 110 6.47 -3.12 -14.74
CA MET A 110 5.56 -2.27 -13.96
C MET A 110 4.70 -3.13 -13.03
N LEU A 111 4.47 -2.63 -11.81
CA LEU A 111 3.66 -3.35 -10.83
C LEU A 111 2.68 -2.45 -10.06
N GLY A 112 1.54 -3.05 -9.76
CA GLY A 112 0.52 -2.57 -8.83
C GLY A 112 0.35 -3.58 -7.71
N ILE A 113 0.10 -3.11 -6.50
CA ILE A 113 -0.38 -3.95 -5.41
C ILE A 113 -1.46 -3.17 -4.68
N ASP A 114 -2.57 -3.84 -4.39
CA ASP A 114 -3.60 -3.29 -3.52
C ASP A 114 -4.03 -4.30 -2.47
N VAL A 115 -4.45 -3.80 -1.31
CA VAL A 115 -4.98 -4.62 -0.23
C VAL A 115 -6.26 -3.98 0.29
N MET A 116 -7.32 -4.78 0.37
CA MET A 116 -8.61 -4.33 0.89
C MET A 116 -9.10 -5.28 1.98
N LYS A 117 -9.61 -4.70 3.07
CA LYS A 117 -10.30 -5.49 4.10
C LYS A 117 -11.69 -5.86 3.57
N LEU A 118 -12.05 -7.15 3.65
CA LEU A 118 -13.37 -7.66 3.28
C LEU A 118 -14.43 -7.26 4.31
N GLU A 119 -14.68 -5.95 4.42
CA GLU A 119 -15.63 -5.39 5.37
C GLU A 119 -16.33 -4.19 4.74
N TYR A 120 -17.63 -4.32 4.53
CA TYR A 120 -18.47 -3.20 4.17
C TYR A 120 -18.78 -2.35 5.40
N THR A 121 -18.32 -1.10 5.42
CA THR A 121 -18.53 -0.15 6.53
C THR A 121 -19.40 1.04 6.13
N GLY A 122 -20.01 1.01 4.94
CA GLY A 122 -20.65 2.18 4.32
C GLY A 122 -21.97 2.64 4.96
N GLY A 123 -22.42 1.98 6.03
CA GLY A 123 -23.58 2.36 6.86
C GLY A 123 -24.92 2.37 6.13
N ARG A 124 -24.97 1.91 4.87
CA ARG A 124 -26.15 1.88 4.00
C ARG A 124 -26.46 0.46 3.58
N ASP A 125 -27.61 0.23 2.94
CA ASP A 125 -27.84 -1.07 2.32
C ASP A 125 -26.86 -1.29 1.15
N LEU A 126 -26.44 -2.54 0.99
CA LEU A 126 -25.47 -2.95 -0.02
C LEU A 126 -25.89 -2.55 -1.45
N ASN A 127 -27.19 -2.62 -1.77
CA ASN A 127 -27.67 -2.24 -3.10
C ASN A 127 -27.55 -0.73 -3.34
N GLU A 128 -27.81 0.08 -2.31
CA GLU A 128 -27.64 1.52 -2.40
C GLU A 128 -26.16 1.87 -2.60
N PHE A 129 -25.27 1.17 -1.90
CA PHE A 129 -23.83 1.32 -2.11
C PHE A 129 -23.39 0.93 -3.52
N PHE A 130 -23.87 -0.21 -4.05
CA PHE A 130 -23.58 -0.61 -5.42
C PHE A 130 -24.09 0.42 -6.43
N ARG A 131 -25.26 1.02 -6.20
CA ARG A 131 -25.77 2.10 -7.04
C ARG A 131 -24.86 3.34 -7.04
N ILE A 132 -24.27 3.68 -5.89
CA ILE A 132 -23.33 4.82 -5.80
C ILE A 132 -22.02 4.50 -6.55
N MET A 133 -21.58 3.24 -6.51
CA MET A 133 -20.35 2.78 -7.15
C MET A 133 -20.50 2.45 -8.63
N ASP A 134 -21.70 2.61 -9.22
CA ASP A 134 -22.06 2.10 -10.55
C ASP A 134 -21.05 2.49 -11.65
N ARG A 135 -20.50 3.70 -11.57
CA ARG A 135 -19.50 4.24 -12.53
C ARG A 135 -18.08 3.68 -12.38
N GLN A 136 -17.80 2.92 -11.33
CA GLN A 136 -16.45 2.40 -11.04
C GLN A 136 -16.18 1.05 -11.71
N PHE A 137 -17.21 0.36 -12.18
CA PHE A 137 -17.09 -0.96 -12.81
C PHE A 137 -17.84 -1.01 -14.13
N SER A 138 -17.35 -1.86 -15.03
CA SER A 138 -18.03 -2.19 -16.27
C SER A 138 -19.32 -2.98 -16.01
N SER A 139 -20.21 -3.03 -17.01
CA SER A 139 -21.43 -3.85 -16.94
C SER A 139 -21.14 -5.33 -16.69
N GLN A 140 -20.03 -5.85 -17.22
CA GLN A 140 -19.63 -7.25 -17.04
C GLN A 140 -19.16 -7.51 -15.60
N GLU A 141 -18.34 -6.63 -15.02
CA GLU A 141 -17.93 -6.73 -13.62
C GLU A 141 -19.13 -6.62 -12.68
N TRP A 142 -20.10 -5.76 -12.99
CA TRP A 142 -21.34 -5.68 -12.20
C TRP A 142 -22.19 -6.95 -12.28
N GLN A 143 -22.24 -7.61 -13.44
CA GLN A 143 -22.90 -8.91 -13.56
C GLN A 143 -22.20 -9.96 -12.69
N GLU A 144 -20.87 -10.00 -12.66
CA GLU A 144 -20.11 -10.90 -11.78
C GLU A 144 -20.34 -10.58 -10.29
N ILE A 145 -20.26 -9.30 -9.91
CA ILE A 145 -20.42 -8.87 -8.51
C ILE A 145 -21.82 -9.17 -8.00
N LYS A 146 -22.86 -8.79 -8.74
CA LYS A 146 -24.27 -8.98 -8.33
C LYS A 146 -24.77 -10.41 -8.55
N GLY A 147 -24.11 -11.18 -9.42
CA GLY A 147 -24.39 -12.59 -9.66
C GLY A 147 -23.74 -13.53 -8.64
N ALA A 148 -22.83 -13.02 -7.79
CA ALA A 148 -22.31 -13.77 -6.66
C ALA A 148 -23.43 -14.02 -5.65
N GLY A 149 -23.51 -15.23 -5.10
CA GLY A 149 -24.69 -15.80 -4.46
C GLY A 149 -25.34 -14.91 -3.41
N ASP A 150 -24.93 -15.03 -2.15
CA ASP A 150 -25.52 -14.23 -1.07
C ASP A 150 -24.87 -12.83 -0.95
N LYS A 151 -25.46 -11.93 -0.15
CA LYS A 151 -24.92 -10.56 0.04
C LYS A 151 -23.45 -10.55 0.48
N LYS A 152 -23.01 -11.52 1.28
CA LYS A 152 -21.64 -11.61 1.77
C LYS A 152 -20.68 -12.02 0.65
N GLU A 153 -21.12 -12.89 -0.25
CA GLU A 153 -20.37 -13.24 -1.46
C GLU A 153 -20.28 -12.06 -2.43
N GLN A 154 -21.37 -11.29 -2.59
CA GLN A 154 -21.37 -10.06 -3.38
C GLN A 154 -20.41 -9.00 -2.82
N GLU A 155 -20.39 -8.80 -1.50
CA GLU A 155 -19.42 -7.91 -0.84
C GLU A 155 -17.98 -8.34 -1.07
N ARG A 156 -17.71 -9.65 -0.99
CA ARG A 156 -16.37 -10.20 -1.27
C ARG A 156 -15.96 -10.00 -2.72
N MET A 157 -16.88 -10.25 -3.66
CA MET A 157 -16.61 -10.06 -5.08
C MET A 157 -16.42 -8.59 -5.42
N PHE A 158 -17.20 -7.70 -4.82
CA PHE A 158 -16.99 -6.26 -4.91
C PHE A 158 -15.59 -5.87 -4.44
N CYS A 159 -15.21 -6.25 -3.22
CA CYS A 159 -13.89 -5.91 -2.67
C CYS A 159 -12.75 -6.48 -3.53
N ARG A 160 -12.93 -7.70 -4.07
CA ARG A 160 -11.98 -8.30 -4.99
C ARG A 160 -11.83 -7.48 -6.27
N SER A 161 -12.94 -7.05 -6.87
CA SER A 161 -12.93 -6.25 -8.09
C SER A 161 -12.31 -4.86 -7.88
N VAL A 162 -12.45 -4.26 -6.69
CA VAL A 162 -11.74 -3.01 -6.34
C VAL A 162 -10.22 -3.18 -6.38
N THR A 163 -9.71 -4.34 -5.95
CA THR A 163 -8.27 -4.61 -5.81
C THR A 163 -7.58 -5.19 -7.05
N LYS A 164 -8.33 -5.44 -8.14
CA LYS A 164 -7.78 -5.98 -9.40
C LYS A 164 -7.01 -4.90 -10.15
#